data_AF-A0AAU8TQD4-F1
#
_entry.id   AF-A0AAU8TQD4-F1
#
_cell.length_a   1.000
_cell.length_b   1.000
_cell.length_c   1.000
_cell.angle_alpha   90.00
_cell.angle_beta   90.00
_cell.angle_gamma   90.00
#
_symmetry.space_group_name_H-M   'P 1'
#
loop_
_entity.id
_entity.type
_entity.pdbx_description
1 polymer ?
#
loop_
_entity_poly.entity_id
_entity_poly.type
_entity_poly.pdbx_seq_one_letter_code
_entity_poly.pdbx_strand_id
1 'polypeptide(L)' 'MHEGSGGEQLVLDESLHTIADVRQLLCARGETWQQVLGETSLMCALNQKFCTPEAVIEDFDEIAFFPQVTGG' A
#
# COMPACT_ATOMS: atom_id res chain seq x y z
N MET A 1 -5.97 -18.89 16.39
CA MET A 1 -4.90 -17.88 16.38
C MET A 1 -4.61 -17.61 14.92
N HIS A 2 -5.11 -16.50 14.37
CA HIS A 2 -4.83 -16.11 12.98
C HIS A 2 -4.20 -14.72 13.09
N GLU A 3 -2.89 -14.70 13.31
CA GLU A 3 -2.09 -13.48 13.25
C GLU A 3 -2.09 -13.04 11.78
N GLY A 4 -2.97 -12.09 11.46
CA GLY A 4 -3.14 -11.55 10.12
C GLY A 4 -1.96 -10.65 9.75
N SER A 5 -0.81 -11.25 9.48
CA SER A 5 0.22 -10.64 8.65
C SER A 5 -0.15 -10.92 7.20
N GLY A 6 -1.18 -10.22 6.70
CA GLY A 6 -1.63 -10.31 5.31
C GLY A 6 -0.68 -9.56 4.39
N GLY A 7 0.50 -10.11 4.16
CA GLY A 7 1.37 -9.69 3.06
C GLY A 7 0.93 -10.39 1.78
N GLU A 8 0.69 -9.63 0.71
CA GLU A 8 0.52 -10.18 -0.62
C GLU A 8 1.68 -9.77 -1.52
N GLN A 9 2.05 -10.64 -2.47
CA GLN A 9 3.05 -10.34 -3.46
C GLN A 9 2.37 -9.94 -4.76
N LEU A 10 2.69 -8.75 -5.25
CA LEU A 10 2.24 -8.23 -6.53
C LEU A 10 3.40 -8.34 -7.53
N VAL A 11 3.07 -8.71 -8.77
CA VAL A 11 4.02 -8.61 -9.88
C VAL A 11 4.04 -7.16 -10.32
N LEU A 12 5.22 -6.55 -10.38
CA LEU A 12 5.36 -5.24 -11.02
C LEU A 12 5.15 -5.41 -12.53
N ASP A 13 4.07 -4.79 -13.01
CA ASP A 13 3.74 -4.65 -14.42
C ASP A 13 4.10 -3.24 -14.91
N GLU A 14 4.13 -3.06 -16.22
CA GLU A 14 4.37 -1.76 -16.88
C GLU A 14 3.34 -0.67 -16.57
N SER A 15 2.27 -0.99 -15.83
CA SER A 15 1.31 -0.03 -15.28
C SER A 15 1.60 0.38 -13.83
N LEU A 16 2.52 -0.29 -13.14
CA LEU A 16 2.82 -0.07 -11.72
C LEU A 16 4.17 0.62 -11.57
N HIS A 17 4.16 1.95 -11.60
CA HIS A 17 5.37 2.76 -11.44
C HIS A 17 5.49 3.40 -10.07
N THR A 18 4.37 3.61 -9.38
CA THR A 18 4.33 4.31 -8.09
C THR A 18 3.50 3.57 -7.04
N ILE A 19 3.70 3.93 -5.78
CA ILE A 19 2.86 3.45 -4.67
C ILE A 19 1.38 3.77 -4.91
N ALA A 20 1.07 4.91 -5.54
CA ALA A 20 -0.29 5.31 -5.89
C ALA A 20 -0.92 4.35 -6.90
N ASP A 21 -0.16 3.89 -7.90
CA ASP A 21 -0.65 2.90 -8.87
C ASP A 21 -0.97 1.57 -8.18
N VAL A 22 -0.07 1.10 -7.31
CA VAL A 22 -0.30 -0.10 -6.49
C VAL A 22 -1.55 0.06 -5.62
N ARG A 23 -1.70 1.21 -4.96
CA ARG A 23 -2.88 1.52 -4.13
C ARG A 23 -4.17 1.49 -4.96
N GLN A 24 -4.16 2.10 -6.15
CA GLN A 24 -5.32 2.11 -7.04
C GLN A 24 -5.67 0.71 -7.54
N LEU A 25 -4.67 -0.09 -7.91
CA LEU A 25 -4.86 -1.49 -8.30
C LEU A 25 -5.51 -2.29 -7.15
N LEU A 26 -5.01 -2.15 -5.93
CA LEU A 26 -5.57 -2.81 -4.75
C LEU A 26 -7.00 -2.34 -4.48
N CYS A 27 -7.27 -1.04 -4.51
CA CYS A 27 -8.64 -0.50 -4.40
C CYS A 27 -9.59 -1.09 -5.46
N ALA A 28 -9.12 -1.26 -6.69
CA ALA A 28 -9.93 -1.82 -7.78
C ALA A 28 -10.20 -3.33 -7.63
N ARG A 29 -9.41 -4.05 -6.84
CA ARG A 29 -9.61 -5.49 -6.61
C ARG A 29 -10.81 -5.81 -5.74
N GLY A 30 -11.25 -4.90 -4.88
CA GLY A 30 -12.44 -5.14 -4.07
C GLY A 30 -12.76 -4.03 -3.09
N GLU A 31 -14.03 -4.03 -2.66
CA GLU A 31 -14.58 -2.98 -1.81
C GLU A 31 -13.85 -2.89 -0.46
N THR A 32 -13.41 -4.01 0.12
CA THR A 32 -12.63 -4.02 1.37
C THR A 32 -11.31 -3.25 1.23
N TRP A 33 -10.59 -3.45 0.12
CA TRP A 33 -9.37 -2.72 -0.15
C TRP A 33 -9.66 -1.24 -0.35
N GLN A 34 -10.71 -0.89 -1.09
CA GLN A 34 -11.13 0.49 -1.27
C GLN A 34 -11.53 1.17 0.06
N GLN A 35 -12.22 0.46 0.95
CA GLN A 35 -12.63 0.99 2.26
C GLN A 35 -11.40 1.30 3.14
N VAL A 36 -10.38 0.44 3.11
CA VAL A 36 -9.14 0.66 3.87
C VAL A 36 -8.25 1.64 3.12
N LEU A 37 -7.72 1.25 1.97
CA LEU A 37 -6.73 2.00 1.19
C LEU A 37 -7.24 3.29 0.58
N GLY A 38 -8.56 3.46 0.46
CA GLY A 38 -9.18 4.68 -0.04
C GLY A 38 -9.17 5.84 0.95
N GLU A 39 -8.85 5.62 2.23
CA GLU A 39 -8.75 6.71 3.20
C GLU A 39 -7.58 7.65 2.87
N THR A 40 -7.86 8.96 2.85
CA THR A 40 -6.85 10.01 2.59
C THR A 40 -5.82 10.11 3.72
N SER A 41 -6.12 9.58 4.90
CA SER A 41 -5.27 9.64 6.09
C SER A 41 -4.31 8.45 6.24
N LEU A 42 -4.23 7.57 5.25
CA LEU A 42 -3.26 6.49 5.23
C LEU A 42 -1.86 7.01 4.97
N MET A 43 -0.92 6.52 5.77
CA MET A 43 0.49 6.71 5.51
C MET A 43 1.02 5.49 4.75
N CYS A 44 2.06 5.73 3.95
CA CYS A 44 2.76 4.68 3.22
C CYS A 44 4.26 4.73 3.52
N ALA A 45 4.89 3.56 3.50
CA ALA A 45 6.33 3.41 3.52
C ALA A 45 6.80 2.52 2.38
N LEU A 46 7.95 2.90 1.81
CA LEU A 46 8.72 2.11 0.87
C LEU A 46 9.99 1.66 1.57
N ASN A 47 10.26 0.35 1.60
CA ASN A 47 11.42 -0.23 2.27
C ASN A 47 11.61 0.30 3.71
N GLN A 48 10.53 0.27 4.50
CA GLN A 48 10.50 0.74 5.89
C GLN A 48 10.78 2.25 6.07
N LYS A 49 10.69 3.05 4.99
CA LYS A 49 10.82 4.51 5.04
C LYS A 49 9.53 5.18 4.60
N PHE A 50 9.03 6.10 5.42
CA PHE A 50 7.86 6.92 5.07
C PHE A 50 8.09 7.67 3.78
N CYS A 51 7.17 7.52 2.83
CA CYS A 51 7.25 8.12 1.51
C CYS A 51 5.90 8.73 1.14
N THR A 52 5.88 9.49 0.05
CA THR A 52 4.63 9.92 -0.57
C THR A 52 4.09 8.81 -1.48
N PRO A 53 2.78 8.76 -1.74
CA PRO A 53 2.20 7.80 -2.69
C PRO A 53 2.74 8.00 -4.12
N GLU A 54 3.34 9.13 -4.44
CA GLU A 54 4.01 9.40 -5.72
C GLU A 54 5.43 8.83 -5.81
N ALA A 55 5.94 8.19 -4.74
CA ALA A 55 7.24 7.54 -4.77
C ALA A 55 7.26 6.42 -5.81
N VAL A 56 8.32 6.42 -6.63
CA VAL A 56 8.58 5.39 -7.64
C VAL A 56 8.94 4.10 -6.91
N ILE A 57 8.41 2.99 -7.42
CA ILE A 57 8.67 1.65 -6.91
C ILE A 57 9.52 0.87 -7.91
N GLU A 58 10.39 0.03 -7.39
CA GLU A 58 11.27 -0.85 -8.15
C GLU A 58 10.99 -2.32 -7.82
N ASP A 59 11.56 -3.22 -8.63
CA ASP A 59 11.50 -4.65 -8.36
C ASP A 59 12.14 -4.96 -6.99
N PHE A 60 11.52 -5.85 -6.23
CA PHE A 60 11.85 -6.18 -4.83
C PHE A 60 11.54 -5.10 -3.77
N ASP A 61 10.90 -3.99 -4.11
CA ASP A 61 10.49 -3.02 -3.10
C ASP A 61 9.37 -3.52 -2.20
N GLU A 62 9.48 -3.24 -0.91
CA GLU A 62 8.43 -3.52 0.07
C GLU A 62 7.59 -2.26 0.32
N ILE A 63 6.29 -2.34 0.06
CA ILE A 63 5.34 -1.26 0.29
C ILE A 63 4.47 -1.62 1.50
N ALA A 64 4.43 -0.74 2.48
CA ALA A 64 3.59 -0.87 3.65
C ALA A 64 2.59 0.29 3.73
N PHE A 65 1.33 -0.05 3.97
CA PHE A 65 0.26 0.91 4.23
C PHE A 65 -0.20 0.78 5.67
N PHE A 66 -0.28 1.89 6.39
CA PHE A 66 -0.73 1.90 7.77
C PHE A 66 -1.58 3.13 8.06
N PRO A 67 -2.70 2.98 8.78
CA PRO A 67 -3.51 4.12 9.17
C PRO A 67 -2.70 5.06 10.05
N GLN A 68 -3.02 6.35 10.04
CA GLN A 68 -2.47 7.29 11.02
C GLN A 68 -2.74 6.77 12.44
N VAL A 69 -1.69 6.39 13.16
CA VAL A 69 -1.81 6.01 14.56
C VAL A 69 -1.91 7.31 15.35
N THR A 70 -3.10 7.88 15.47
CA THR A 70 -3.42 8.75 16.61
C THR A 70 -3.61 7.85 17.81
N GLY A 71 -2.49 7.52 18.47
CA GLY A 71 -2.53 6.88 19.78
C GLY A 71 -3.30 7.77 20.76
N GLY A 72 -4.25 7.17 21.45
CA GLY A 72 -4.74 7.66 22.75
C GLY A 72 -3.85 7.16 23.87
#